data_AF-G0TX50-F1
#
_entry.id   AF-G0TX50-F1
#
_cell.length_a   1.000
_cell.length_b   1.000
_cell.length_c   1.000
_cell.angle_alpha   90.00
_cell.angle_beta   90.00
_cell.angle_gamma   90.00
#
_symmetry.space_group_name_H-M   'P 1'
#
loop_
_entity.id
_entity.type
_entity.pdbx_description
1 polymer ?
#
loop_
_entity_poly.entity_id
_entity_poly.type
_entity_poly.pdbx_seq_one_letter_code
_entity_poly.pdbx_strand_id
1 'polypeptide(L)'
;MSSVIGTGECRTTRIVCTARGASTVEEAFLLLDDEKVQLIYVRLPVGFGTFRRDKYVYVIFVGHRCGIVKRGKHIADIYSFKETLAASCGIAVTDRSSLSLSFLIESVRGVFTADLGYFSLQEVLEVYRRRVLDKLHEAPNESLMGSNTVEPCSIMPDGCYHGRKYTAGVDSTGLRQTALNLRNNCLVSDHAKKVLAVVRSENGDLDWATFEADPHVLTVSSSGSYGVSELVKHLPDEKWIFGLLRLTMSLRGVMVARLVFVQWIGSAVSLQPGDMVFSTMQSILAPFDHEIFLVGKRDLQSASILERCRHVF
;
A
#
# COMPACT_ATOMS: atom_id res chain seq x y z
N MET A 1 -22.67 -47.21 21.37
CA MET A 1 -23.09 -45.81 21.57
C MET A 1 -21.86 -45.05 22.06
N SER A 2 -20.89 -44.71 21.21
CA SER A 2 -20.93 -43.62 20.21
C SER A 2 -20.97 -42.23 20.86
N SER A 3 -19.80 -41.68 21.22
CA SER A 3 -19.22 -40.50 20.56
C SER A 3 -18.02 -39.97 21.37
N VAL A 4 -16.84 -39.98 20.76
CA VAL A 4 -15.81 -38.98 21.02
C VAL A 4 -15.52 -38.38 19.66
N ILE A 5 -15.99 -37.16 19.43
CA ILE A 5 -15.55 -36.32 18.30
C ILE A 5 -14.88 -35.12 18.93
N GLY A 6 -13.60 -35.27 19.21
CA GLY A 6 -12.70 -34.16 19.42
C GLY A 6 -11.65 -34.21 18.32
N THR A 7 -11.65 -33.23 17.44
CA THR A 7 -10.43 -32.69 16.82
C THR A 7 -10.73 -31.25 16.44
N GLY A 8 -10.42 -30.33 17.36
CA GLY A 8 -10.20 -28.94 17.01
C GLY A 8 -8.92 -28.87 16.19
N GLU A 9 -9.03 -28.62 14.90
CA GLU A 9 -7.87 -28.39 14.06
C GLU A 9 -7.51 -26.90 14.17
N CYS A 10 -6.61 -26.58 15.11
CA CYS A 10 -5.87 -25.33 15.12
C CYS A 10 -4.98 -25.33 13.85
N ARG A 11 -5.51 -24.75 12.77
CA ARG A 11 -4.76 -24.61 11.52
C ARG A 11 -3.86 -23.40 11.63
N THR A 12 -2.68 -23.58 12.20
CA THR A 12 -1.57 -22.67 11.99
C THR A 12 -1.17 -22.80 10.52
N THR A 13 -1.65 -21.90 9.67
CA THR A 13 -1.32 -22.00 8.25
C THR A 13 0.15 -21.64 8.05
N ARG A 14 0.94 -22.65 7.68
CA ARG A 14 2.37 -22.47 7.37
C ARG A 14 2.52 -22.01 5.92
N ILE A 15 2.92 -20.76 5.73
CA ILE A 15 3.33 -20.25 4.42
C ILE A 15 4.81 -20.53 4.23
N VAL A 16 5.14 -21.10 3.07
CA VAL A 16 6.50 -21.53 2.74
C VAL A 16 6.93 -20.79 1.48
N CYS A 17 8.07 -20.10 1.54
CA CYS A 17 8.71 -19.53 0.37
C CYS A 17 9.25 -20.68 -0.49
N THR A 18 8.65 -20.91 -1.66
CA THR A 18 9.06 -21.98 -2.58
C THR A 18 10.18 -21.55 -3.53
N ALA A 19 10.27 -20.26 -3.81
CA ALA A 19 11.28 -19.68 -4.70
C ALA A 19 11.50 -18.20 -4.35
N ARG A 20 12.73 -17.74 -4.59
CA ARG A 20 13.13 -16.32 -4.54
C ARG A 20 14.13 -16.06 -5.66
N GLY A 21 14.09 -14.87 -6.24
CA GLY A 21 14.97 -14.51 -7.35
C GLY A 21 15.08 -13.00 -7.51
N ALA A 22 16.14 -12.59 -8.19
CA ALA A 22 16.35 -11.20 -8.62
C ALA A 22 16.13 -11.02 -10.14
N SER A 23 15.75 -12.09 -10.83
CA SER A 23 15.50 -12.14 -12.26
C SER A 23 14.12 -11.59 -12.63
N THR A 24 13.70 -11.80 -13.88
CA THR A 24 12.44 -11.28 -14.40
C THR A 24 11.23 -11.97 -13.74
N VAL A 25 10.10 -11.27 -13.66
CA VAL A 25 8.87 -11.80 -13.07
C VAL A 25 8.33 -12.97 -13.90
N GLU A 26 8.62 -12.98 -15.20
CA GLU A 26 8.29 -14.07 -16.10
C GLU A 26 8.93 -15.39 -15.69
N GLU A 27 10.17 -15.38 -15.20
CA GLU A 27 10.78 -16.60 -14.66
C GLU A 27 10.05 -17.11 -13.41
N ALA A 28 9.56 -16.20 -12.56
CA ALA A 28 8.74 -16.59 -11.42
C ALA A 28 7.41 -17.21 -11.85
N PHE A 29 6.82 -16.77 -12.97
CA PHE A 29 5.60 -17.37 -13.52
C PHE A 29 5.82 -18.81 -14.02
N LEU A 30 7.03 -19.15 -14.49
CA LEU A 30 7.36 -20.53 -14.90
C LEU A 30 7.36 -21.51 -13.73
N LEU A 31 7.59 -21.01 -12.51
CA LEU A 31 7.60 -21.81 -11.27
C LEU A 31 6.20 -22.06 -10.68
N LEU A 32 5.15 -21.53 -11.32
CA LEU A 32 3.77 -21.77 -10.92
C LEU A 32 3.30 -23.19 -11.25
N ASP A 33 2.59 -23.78 -10.30
CA ASP A 33 2.06 -25.13 -10.31
C ASP A 33 0.53 -25.09 -10.36
N ASP A 34 -0.02 -25.62 -11.46
CA ASP A 34 -1.44 -25.67 -11.75
C ASP A 34 -2.27 -26.47 -10.74
N GLU A 35 -1.66 -27.27 -9.87
CA GLU A 35 -2.34 -28.05 -8.83
C GLU A 35 -2.43 -27.30 -7.48
N LYS A 36 -1.79 -26.13 -7.38
CA LYS A 36 -1.67 -25.37 -6.13
C LYS A 36 -2.32 -24.00 -6.24
N VAL A 37 -2.53 -23.39 -5.07
CA VAL A 37 -2.76 -21.95 -4.97
C VAL A 37 -1.45 -21.37 -4.47
N GLN A 38 -0.91 -20.40 -5.18
CA GLN A 38 0.39 -19.80 -4.89
C GLN A 38 0.27 -18.28 -4.86
N LEU A 39 1.17 -17.67 -4.10
CA LEU A 39 1.31 -16.23 -4.01
C LEU A 39 2.66 -15.85 -4.61
N ILE A 40 2.66 -14.92 -5.55
CA ILE A 40 3.87 -14.24 -6.01
C ILE A 40 3.88 -12.84 -5.40
N TYR A 41 5.04 -12.40 -4.93
CA TYR A 41 5.26 -11.07 -4.40
C TYR A 41 6.39 -10.40 -5.20
N VAL A 42 6.10 -9.26 -5.83
CA VAL A 42 6.95 -8.61 -6.84
C VAL A 42 7.15 -7.15 -6.48
N ARG A 43 8.35 -6.65 -6.71
CA ARG A 43 8.69 -5.23 -6.56
C ARG A 43 8.72 -4.54 -7.92
N LEU A 44 7.85 -3.56 -8.14
CA LEU A 44 7.76 -2.77 -9.37
C LEU A 44 8.26 -1.34 -9.14
N PRO A 45 9.18 -0.84 -9.99
CA PRO A 45 9.57 0.56 -9.95
C PRO A 45 8.49 1.42 -10.62
N VAL A 46 7.95 2.40 -9.89
CA VAL A 46 6.92 3.32 -10.38
C VAL A 46 7.41 4.76 -10.23
N GLY A 47 7.20 5.60 -11.24
CA GLY A 47 7.66 6.99 -11.26
C GLY A 47 9.09 7.18 -11.80
N PHE A 48 9.54 8.44 -11.88
CA PHE A 48 10.83 8.80 -12.46
C PHE A 48 11.64 9.72 -11.54
N GLY A 49 12.96 9.77 -11.77
CA GLY A 49 13.88 10.63 -11.02
C GLY A 49 13.80 10.44 -9.50
N THR A 50 13.64 11.54 -8.77
CA THR A 50 13.52 11.57 -7.30
C THR A 50 12.21 10.99 -6.76
N PHE A 51 11.21 10.77 -7.62
CA PHE A 51 9.91 10.21 -7.26
C PHE A 51 9.76 8.73 -7.60
N ARG A 52 10.83 8.11 -8.12
CA ARG A 52 10.88 6.68 -8.35
C ARG A 52 10.70 5.95 -7.02
N ARG A 53 9.63 5.16 -6.92
CA ARG A 53 9.29 4.36 -5.74
C ARG A 53 9.22 2.89 -6.11
N ASP A 54 9.61 2.06 -5.14
CA ASP A 54 9.36 0.64 -5.21
C ASP A 54 7.98 0.35 -4.67
N LYS A 55 7.07 -0.08 -5.54
CA LYS A 55 5.74 -0.54 -5.18
C LYS A 55 5.73 -2.05 -5.17
N TYR A 56 5.23 -2.63 -4.09
CA TYR A 56 5.11 -4.08 -3.98
C TYR A 56 3.73 -4.53 -4.44
N VAL A 57 3.71 -5.51 -5.33
CA VAL A 57 2.50 -6.11 -5.90
C VAL A 57 2.49 -7.58 -5.58
N TYR A 58 1.32 -8.12 -5.28
CA TYR A 58 1.15 -9.58 -5.22
C TYR A 58 0.24 -10.12 -6.31
N VAL A 59 0.47 -11.37 -6.69
CA VAL A 59 -0.38 -12.14 -7.59
C VAL A 59 -0.80 -13.41 -6.86
N ILE A 60 -2.10 -13.60 -6.71
CA ILE A 60 -2.69 -14.86 -6.23
C ILE A 60 -2.95 -15.72 -7.45
N PHE A 61 -2.10 -16.71 -7.67
CA PHE A 61 -2.30 -17.71 -8.71
C PHE A 61 -3.15 -18.87 -8.18
N VAL A 62 -4.26 -19.13 -8.86
CA VAL A 62 -5.20 -20.20 -8.52
C VAL A 62 -5.13 -21.26 -9.59
N GLY A 63 -4.28 -22.27 -9.39
CA GLY A 63 -4.12 -23.36 -10.34
C GLY A 63 -5.44 -24.06 -10.64
N HIS A 64 -5.76 -24.15 -11.93
CA HIS A 64 -7.03 -24.73 -12.40
C HIS A 64 -7.24 -26.20 -12.01
N ARG A 65 -6.15 -26.97 -11.76
CA ARG A 65 -6.19 -28.36 -11.28
C ARG A 65 -6.23 -28.48 -9.76
N CYS A 66 -6.16 -27.36 -9.02
CA CYS A 66 -6.29 -27.38 -7.57
C CYS A 66 -7.72 -27.75 -7.15
N GLY A 67 -7.88 -28.83 -6.39
CA GLY A 67 -9.20 -29.30 -5.94
C GLY A 67 -9.96 -28.25 -5.13
N ILE A 68 -11.29 -28.18 -5.31
CA ILE A 68 -12.17 -27.11 -4.82
C ILE A 68 -12.00 -26.83 -3.32
N VAL A 69 -11.95 -27.87 -2.49
CA VAL A 69 -11.81 -27.72 -1.02
C VAL A 69 -10.44 -27.16 -0.63
N LYS A 70 -9.35 -27.67 -1.24
CA LYS A 70 -7.98 -27.18 -1.01
C LYS A 70 -7.85 -25.73 -1.48
N ARG A 71 -8.44 -25.42 -2.63
CA ARG A 71 -8.48 -24.08 -3.22
C ARG A 71 -9.12 -23.08 -2.26
N GLY A 72 -10.33 -23.36 -1.76
CA GLY A 72 -11.03 -22.49 -0.82
C GLY A 72 -10.22 -22.24 0.46
N LYS A 73 -9.62 -23.31 1.01
CA LYS A 73 -8.74 -23.22 2.17
C LYS A 73 -7.53 -22.31 1.92
N HIS A 74 -6.76 -22.58 0.86
CA HIS A 74 -5.54 -21.81 0.58
C HIS A 74 -5.81 -20.36 0.21
N ILE A 75 -6.94 -20.06 -0.44
CA ILE A 75 -7.35 -18.68 -0.71
C ILE A 75 -7.62 -17.94 0.61
N ALA A 76 -8.36 -18.56 1.54
CA ALA A 76 -8.61 -17.97 2.85
C ALA A 76 -7.30 -17.73 3.63
N ASP A 77 -6.39 -18.70 3.56
CA ASP A 77 -5.06 -18.62 4.16
C ASP A 77 -4.23 -17.45 3.57
N ILE A 78 -4.21 -17.31 2.25
CA ILE A 78 -3.52 -16.20 1.57
C ILE A 78 -4.15 -14.86 1.95
N TYR A 79 -5.48 -14.77 2.07
CA TYR A 79 -6.13 -13.53 2.52
C TYR A 79 -5.74 -13.16 3.95
N SER A 80 -5.62 -14.13 4.85
CA SER A 80 -5.12 -13.88 6.21
C SER A 80 -3.66 -13.43 6.20
N PHE A 81 -2.83 -13.97 5.30
CA PHE A 81 -1.43 -13.58 5.18
C PHE A 81 -1.21 -12.26 4.45
N LYS A 82 -2.12 -11.90 3.54
CA LYS A 82 -2.06 -10.65 2.79
C LYS A 82 -1.88 -9.45 3.72
N GLU A 83 -2.51 -9.47 4.89
CA GLU A 83 -2.38 -8.38 5.89
C GLU A 83 -0.95 -8.21 6.42
N THR A 84 -0.12 -9.25 6.37
CA THR A 84 1.31 -9.18 6.74
C THR A 84 2.22 -8.74 5.61
N LEU A 85 1.73 -8.78 4.36
CA LEU A 85 2.46 -8.28 3.21
C LEU A 85 2.26 -6.77 3.12
N ALA A 86 3.34 -6.01 3.14
CA ALA A 86 3.34 -4.56 2.87
C ALA A 86 3.11 -4.26 1.36
N ALA A 87 2.18 -4.98 0.73
CA ALA A 87 1.87 -4.85 -0.67
C ALA A 87 0.91 -3.68 -0.91
N SER A 88 1.20 -2.87 -1.92
CA SER A 88 0.34 -1.75 -2.33
C SER A 88 -0.93 -2.24 -3.02
N CYS A 89 -0.85 -3.33 -3.80
CA CYS A 89 -2.00 -3.91 -4.47
C CYS A 89 -1.74 -5.36 -4.89
N GLY A 90 -2.77 -6.04 -5.39
CA GLY A 90 -2.58 -7.32 -6.04
C GLY A 90 -3.79 -7.83 -6.77
N ILE A 91 -3.56 -8.85 -7.58
CA ILE A 91 -4.54 -9.44 -8.50
C ILE A 91 -4.68 -10.93 -8.23
N ALA A 92 -5.81 -11.51 -8.64
CA ALA A 92 -6.01 -12.95 -8.65
C ALA A 92 -6.16 -13.43 -10.09
N VAL A 93 -5.47 -14.50 -10.44
CA VAL A 93 -5.47 -15.08 -11.78
C VAL A 93 -5.56 -16.60 -11.71
N THR A 94 -6.20 -17.21 -12.69
CA THR A 94 -6.37 -18.67 -12.77
C THR A 94 -5.58 -19.32 -13.90
N ASP A 95 -5.30 -18.55 -14.95
CA ASP A 95 -4.57 -19.03 -16.11
C ASP A 95 -3.15 -18.46 -16.14
N ARG A 96 -2.17 -19.35 -16.19
CA ARG A 96 -0.75 -18.98 -16.24
C ARG A 96 -0.39 -18.35 -17.59
N SER A 97 -1.06 -18.72 -18.68
CA SER A 97 -0.72 -18.19 -20.01
C SER A 97 -1.06 -16.70 -20.16
N SER A 98 -2.03 -16.21 -19.38
CA SER A 98 -2.37 -14.80 -19.29
C SER A 98 -1.34 -13.94 -18.55
N LEU A 99 -0.45 -14.55 -17.75
CA LEU A 99 0.51 -13.84 -16.94
C LEU A 99 1.70 -13.36 -17.78
N SER A 100 1.87 -12.04 -17.79
CA SER A 100 3.05 -11.36 -18.32
C SER A 100 3.33 -10.12 -17.47
N LEU A 101 4.56 -9.59 -17.52
CA LEU A 101 4.86 -8.32 -16.85
C LEU A 101 3.95 -7.19 -17.35
N SER A 102 3.68 -7.14 -18.66
CA SER A 102 2.77 -6.16 -19.25
C SER A 102 1.36 -6.27 -18.65
N PHE A 103 0.82 -7.49 -18.59
CA PHE A 103 -0.50 -7.72 -17.97
C PHE A 103 -0.52 -7.31 -16.49
N LEU A 104 0.55 -7.63 -15.74
CA LEU A 104 0.67 -7.26 -14.33
C LEU A 104 0.65 -5.74 -14.16
N ILE A 105 1.46 -5.02 -14.92
CA ILE A 105 1.54 -3.55 -14.85
C ILE A 105 0.19 -2.93 -15.23
N GLU A 106 -0.44 -3.39 -16.32
CA GLU A 106 -1.71 -2.84 -16.77
C GLU A 106 -2.82 -3.07 -15.74
N SER A 107 -2.81 -4.23 -15.06
CA SER A 107 -3.79 -4.57 -14.03
C SER A 107 -3.66 -3.72 -12.76
N VAL A 108 -2.46 -3.22 -12.44
CA VAL A 108 -2.21 -2.38 -11.26
C VAL A 108 -2.17 -0.89 -11.57
N ARG A 109 -2.23 -0.51 -12.85
CA ARG A 109 -2.13 0.86 -13.33
C ARG A 109 -3.13 1.81 -12.67
N GLY A 110 -4.37 1.36 -12.48
CA GLY A 110 -5.42 2.16 -11.84
C GLY A 110 -5.22 2.39 -10.33
N VAL A 111 -4.29 1.66 -9.70
CA VAL A 111 -4.02 1.77 -8.25
C VAL A 111 -2.81 2.66 -7.97
N PHE A 112 -1.93 2.84 -8.94
CA PHE A 112 -0.67 3.54 -8.76
C PHE A 112 -0.73 4.95 -9.34
N THR A 113 -0.59 5.95 -8.48
CA THR A 113 -0.43 7.35 -8.89
C THR A 113 1.05 7.63 -9.16
N ALA A 114 1.34 8.18 -10.33
CA ALA A 114 2.66 8.73 -10.68
C ALA A 114 2.59 10.27 -10.75
N ASP A 115 3.74 10.92 -10.89
CA ASP A 115 3.87 12.37 -10.70
C ASP A 115 3.07 13.22 -11.69
N LEU A 116 2.73 12.65 -12.86
CA LEU A 116 1.88 13.27 -13.88
C LEU A 116 0.44 12.70 -13.87
N GLY A 117 0.03 12.06 -12.79
CA GLY A 117 -1.26 11.37 -12.65
C GLY A 117 -1.31 10.00 -13.35
N TYR A 118 -0.42 9.73 -14.30
CA TYR A 118 -0.28 8.44 -14.99
C TYR A 118 1.21 8.14 -15.25
N PHE A 119 1.60 6.88 -15.16
CA PHE A 119 2.89 6.40 -15.68
C PHE A 119 2.64 5.64 -16.99
N SER A 120 3.59 5.70 -17.92
CA SER A 120 3.49 4.89 -19.14
C SER A 120 3.93 3.45 -18.85
N LEU A 121 3.24 2.48 -19.46
CA LEU A 121 3.61 1.08 -19.41
C LEU A 121 5.05 0.87 -19.87
N GLN A 122 5.45 1.56 -20.96
CA GLN A 122 6.79 1.43 -21.54
C GLN A 122 7.89 1.89 -20.59
N GLU A 123 7.70 2.98 -19.85
CA GLU A 123 8.69 3.46 -18.88
C GLU A 123 8.88 2.47 -17.74
N VAL A 124 7.80 1.94 -17.17
CA VAL A 124 7.90 0.95 -16.08
C VAL A 124 8.60 -0.31 -16.57
N LEU A 125 8.28 -0.77 -17.78
CA LEU A 125 8.96 -1.91 -18.41
C LEU A 125 10.46 -1.65 -18.59
N GLU A 126 10.84 -0.49 -19.12
CA GLU A 126 12.23 -0.15 -19.39
C GLU A 126 13.05 -0.03 -18.09
N VAL A 127 12.50 0.65 -17.08
CA VAL A 127 13.14 0.78 -15.77
C VAL A 127 13.24 -0.56 -15.05
N TYR A 128 12.23 -1.41 -15.18
CA TYR A 128 12.24 -2.76 -14.64
C TYR A 128 13.34 -3.61 -15.30
N ARG A 129 13.40 -3.64 -16.64
CA ARG A 129 14.42 -4.39 -17.39
C ARG A 129 15.84 -3.93 -17.06
N ARG A 130 16.06 -2.62 -17.03
CA ARG A 130 17.37 -2.05 -16.67
C ARG A 130 17.81 -2.50 -15.29
N ARG A 131 16.90 -2.51 -14.32
CA ARG A 131 17.21 -2.98 -12.97
C ARG A 131 17.58 -4.47 -12.91
N VAL A 132 16.92 -5.31 -13.70
CA VAL A 132 17.28 -6.72 -13.79
C VAL A 132 18.70 -6.86 -14.35
N LEU A 133 19.03 -6.08 -15.40
CA LEU A 133 20.38 -6.05 -15.97
C LEU A 133 21.43 -5.55 -14.96
N ASP A 134 21.17 -4.45 -14.26
CA ASP A 134 22.11 -3.91 -13.26
C ASP A 134 22.45 -4.96 -12.20
N LYS A 135 21.43 -5.68 -11.70
CA LYS A 135 21.62 -6.76 -10.72
C LYS A 135 22.36 -7.97 -11.26
N LEU A 136 22.23 -8.27 -12.55
CA LEU A 136 23.01 -9.33 -13.19
C LEU A 136 24.49 -8.93 -13.29
N HIS A 137 24.77 -7.65 -13.55
CA HIS A 137 26.14 -7.13 -13.64
C HIS A 137 26.81 -6.99 -12.26
N GLU A 138 26.04 -6.71 -11.21
CA GLU A 138 26.51 -6.64 -9.82
C GLU A 138 26.82 -8.02 -9.19
N ALA A 139 26.52 -9.13 -9.88
CA ALA A 139 26.76 -10.48 -9.37
C ALA A 139 28.09 -11.09 -9.89
N PRO A 140 29.23 -10.73 -9.30
CA PRO A 140 30.30 -11.69 -9.11
C PRO A 140 30.78 -11.69 -7.64
N ASN A 141 30.17 -12.55 -6.79
CA ASN A 141 30.73 -13.15 -5.54
C ASN A 141 29.69 -13.39 -4.41
N GLU A 142 28.55 -14.04 -4.68
CA GLU A 142 27.79 -14.71 -3.61
C GLU A 142 27.52 -16.17 -3.98
N SER A 143 28.60 -16.96 -3.99
CA SER A 143 28.51 -18.40 -3.81
C SER A 143 29.03 -18.75 -2.41
N LEU A 144 28.22 -19.51 -1.67
CA LEU A 144 28.43 -20.14 -0.35
C LEU A 144 27.96 -19.38 0.89
N MET A 145 27.39 -20.16 1.82
CA MET A 145 26.79 -19.87 3.14
C MET A 145 25.28 -19.57 3.08
N GLY A 146 24.37 -20.33 3.66
CA GLY A 146 24.45 -21.52 4.50
C GLY A 146 23.01 -21.85 4.92
N SER A 147 22.64 -23.13 4.83
CA SER A 147 21.41 -23.68 5.38
C SER A 147 21.37 -23.39 6.88
N ASN A 148 20.47 -22.51 7.34
CA ASN A 148 20.10 -22.43 8.76
C ASN A 148 18.59 -22.67 8.92
N THR A 149 18.31 -23.90 9.34
CA THR A 149 17.13 -24.30 10.11
C THR A 149 16.89 -23.32 11.25
N VAL A 150 15.72 -22.68 11.26
CA VAL A 150 15.23 -21.89 12.40
C VAL A 150 14.26 -22.76 13.20
N GLU A 151 14.62 -23.04 14.45
CA GLU A 151 13.77 -23.72 15.43
C GLU A 151 12.59 -22.84 15.87
N PRO A 152 11.44 -23.42 16.28
CA PRO A 152 10.28 -22.66 16.71
C PRO A 152 10.36 -22.30 18.20
N CYS A 153 10.26 -21.00 18.51
CA CYS A 153 10.06 -20.51 19.88
C CYS A 153 8.63 -20.77 20.39
N SER A 154 8.57 -21.06 21.69
CA SER A 154 7.47 -21.61 22.47
C SER A 154 6.44 -20.57 22.94
N ILE A 155 5.16 -20.96 22.78
CA ILE A 155 3.92 -20.74 23.56
C ILE A 155 4.01 -19.90 24.86
N MET A 156 3.07 -18.94 25.03
CA MET A 156 2.34 -18.60 26.29
C MET A 156 0.95 -17.95 25.96
N PRO A 157 -0.03 -17.92 26.90
CA PRO A 157 -1.43 -18.25 26.61
C PRO A 157 -2.49 -17.13 26.70
N ASP A 158 -3.66 -17.46 26.15
CA ASP A 158 -5.06 -17.13 26.48
C ASP A 158 -5.53 -15.66 26.66
N GLY A 159 -6.50 -15.30 25.81
CA GLY A 159 -7.37 -14.14 25.98
C GLY A 159 -8.57 -14.19 25.02
N CYS A 160 -9.70 -14.65 25.54
CA CYS A 160 -10.99 -14.82 24.86
C CYS A 160 -11.52 -13.57 24.16
N TYR A 161 -11.99 -13.69 22.91
CA TYR A 161 -12.96 -12.74 22.34
C TYR A 161 -14.10 -13.45 21.61
N HIS A 162 -15.30 -13.10 22.05
CA HIS A 162 -16.59 -13.62 21.58
C HIS A 162 -16.90 -13.21 20.13
N GLY A 163 -17.61 -14.10 19.45
CA GLY A 163 -17.90 -14.00 18.03
C GLY A 163 -18.96 -12.99 17.64
N ARG A 164 -19.07 -12.79 16.33
CA ARG A 164 -20.27 -12.26 15.69
C ARG A 164 -20.44 -12.88 14.31
N LYS A 165 -21.55 -13.61 14.16
CA LYS A 165 -22.13 -14.04 12.88
C LYS A 165 -22.57 -12.78 12.13
N TYR A 166 -22.41 -12.71 10.81
CA TYR A 166 -23.42 -12.16 9.91
C TYR A 166 -23.23 -12.65 8.48
N THR A 167 -24.37 -12.63 7.79
CA THR A 167 -24.82 -13.39 6.63
C THR A 167 -24.42 -12.79 5.30
N ALA A 168 -24.39 -13.65 4.28
CA ALA A 168 -24.26 -13.31 2.87
C ALA A 168 -25.37 -12.38 2.36
N GLY A 169 -25.00 -11.45 1.49
CA GLY A 169 -25.89 -10.62 0.69
C GLY A 169 -25.09 -9.99 -0.44
N VAL A 170 -25.34 -10.45 -1.66
CA VAL A 170 -24.80 -9.93 -2.91
C VAL A 170 -25.50 -8.62 -3.23
N ASP A 171 -24.76 -7.54 -3.49
CA ASP A 171 -25.20 -6.50 -4.42
C ASP A 171 -24.00 -5.78 -5.04
N SER A 172 -24.11 -5.57 -6.34
CA SER A 172 -23.01 -5.28 -7.27
C SER A 172 -23.15 -3.87 -7.81
N THR A 173 -22.82 -2.87 -7.00
CA THR A 173 -22.59 -1.48 -7.44
C THR A 173 -22.02 -0.68 -6.26
N GLY A 174 -20.70 -0.64 -6.12
CA GLY A 174 -20.06 0.04 -4.98
C GLY A 174 -18.58 -0.29 -4.77
N LEU A 175 -17.80 -0.54 -5.84
CA LEU A 175 -16.37 -0.83 -5.73
C LEU A 175 -15.55 0.46 -5.71
N ARG A 176 -15.65 1.22 -4.62
CA ARG A 176 -14.63 2.25 -4.31
C ARG A 176 -14.40 2.49 -2.82
N GLN A 177 -15.02 1.71 -1.94
CA GLN A 177 -15.05 2.05 -0.51
C GLN A 177 -15.07 0.80 0.36
N THR A 178 -13.94 0.08 0.43
CA THR A 178 -13.63 -0.89 1.51
C THR A 178 -12.29 -1.58 1.24
N ALA A 179 -11.15 -0.97 1.61
CA ALA A 179 -9.88 -1.71 1.71
C ALA A 179 -8.77 -1.00 2.51
N LEU A 180 -9.02 -0.35 3.66
CA LEU A 180 -7.94 -0.02 4.62
C LEU A 180 -8.50 0.00 6.06
N ASN A 181 -9.02 -1.14 6.54
CA ASN A 181 -9.18 -1.38 7.97
C ASN A 181 -7.98 -2.20 8.45
N LEU A 182 -6.80 -1.58 8.44
CA LEU A 182 -5.75 -2.04 9.35
C LEU A 182 -6.26 -1.77 10.77
N ARG A 183 -6.08 -2.75 11.67
CA ARG A 183 -6.06 -2.47 13.12
C ARG A 183 -4.85 -1.59 13.39
N ASN A 184 -4.96 -0.30 13.08
CA ASN A 184 -3.94 0.68 13.41
C ASN A 184 -3.98 0.85 14.93
N ASN A 185 -2.99 0.30 15.63
CA ASN A 185 -2.74 0.59 17.04
C ASN A 185 -2.14 2.00 17.23
N CYS A 186 -2.35 2.90 16.25
CA CYS A 186 -1.88 4.27 16.33
C CYS A 186 -2.76 5.05 17.32
N LEU A 187 -2.13 5.60 18.34
CA LEU A 187 -2.76 6.46 19.32
C LEU A 187 -3.01 7.82 18.70
N VAL A 188 -4.29 8.13 18.46
CA VAL A 188 -4.71 9.44 17.97
C VAL A 188 -5.06 10.33 19.16
N SER A 189 -4.27 11.38 19.38
CA SER A 189 -4.54 12.36 20.44
C SER A 189 -5.86 13.11 20.20
N ASP A 190 -6.52 13.58 21.26
CA ASP A 190 -7.78 14.32 21.11
C ASP A 190 -7.60 15.65 20.36
N HIS A 191 -6.41 16.25 20.46
CA HIS A 191 -6.05 17.41 19.65
C HIS A 191 -6.01 17.04 18.15
N ALA A 192 -5.33 15.96 17.77
CA ALA A 192 -5.29 15.49 16.39
C ALA A 192 -6.68 15.13 15.84
N LYS A 193 -7.54 14.49 16.64
CA LYS A 193 -8.95 14.22 16.26
C LYS A 193 -9.71 15.51 15.95
N LYS A 194 -9.57 16.54 16.80
CA LYS A 194 -10.23 17.83 16.58
C LYS A 194 -9.76 18.48 15.28
N VAL A 195 -8.44 18.54 15.06
CA VAL A 195 -7.85 19.12 13.84
C VAL A 195 -8.32 18.37 12.59
N LEU A 196 -8.32 17.02 12.62
CA LEU A 196 -8.83 16.21 11.51
C LEU A 196 -10.30 16.48 11.22
N ALA A 197 -11.14 16.61 12.26
CA ALA A 197 -12.56 16.92 12.08
C ALA A 197 -12.76 18.30 11.43
N VAL A 198 -11.95 19.30 11.80
CA VAL A 198 -12.04 20.65 11.23
C VAL A 198 -11.59 20.67 9.77
N VAL A 199 -10.44 20.08 9.43
CA VAL A 199 -9.94 20.04 8.03
C VAL A 199 -10.88 19.27 7.11
N ARG A 200 -11.56 18.22 7.62
CA ARG A 200 -12.51 17.41 6.85
C ARG A 200 -13.88 18.07 6.67
N SER A 201 -14.23 19.03 7.51
CA SER A 201 -15.49 19.76 7.37
C SER A 201 -15.46 20.58 6.08
N GLU A 202 -16.50 20.54 5.26
CA GLU A 202 -16.56 21.34 4.02
C GLU A 202 -16.46 22.85 4.30
N ASN A 203 -16.97 23.28 5.46
CA ASN A 203 -16.96 24.67 5.92
C ASN A 203 -16.06 24.88 7.14
N GLY A 204 -15.10 23.99 7.37
CA GLY A 204 -14.17 24.12 8.51
C GLY A 204 -13.21 25.29 8.32
N ASP A 205 -12.71 25.85 9.42
CA ASP A 205 -11.81 27.01 9.35
C ASP A 205 -10.39 26.64 8.89
N LEU A 206 -10.02 25.36 8.85
CA LEU A 206 -8.70 24.90 8.43
C LEU A 206 -8.73 24.33 7.01
N ASP A 207 -7.82 24.81 6.18
CA ASP A 207 -7.59 24.28 4.84
C ASP A 207 -6.59 23.13 4.85
N TRP A 208 -5.67 23.11 5.80
CA TRP A 208 -4.66 22.06 5.84
C TRP A 208 -4.22 21.73 7.26
N ALA A 209 -3.76 20.50 7.43
CA ALA A 209 -3.06 20.07 8.63
C ALA A 209 -1.97 19.07 8.25
N THR A 210 -0.88 19.12 9.01
CA THR A 210 0.30 18.27 8.87
C THR A 210 0.55 17.52 10.17
N PHE A 211 1.17 16.35 10.04
CA PHE A 211 1.38 15.38 11.08
C PHE A 211 2.78 14.80 10.95
N GLU A 212 3.40 14.56 12.10
CA GLU A 212 4.71 13.91 12.17
C GLU A 212 4.61 12.47 11.67
N ALA A 213 5.67 11.97 11.03
CA ALA A 213 5.74 10.61 10.51
C ALA A 213 5.99 9.57 11.61
N ASP A 214 4.97 9.29 12.42
CA ASP A 214 5.01 8.28 13.47
C ASP A 214 3.85 7.28 13.33
N PRO A 215 4.11 5.98 13.09
CA PRO A 215 3.07 4.98 12.96
C PRO A 215 2.35 4.64 14.29
N HIS A 216 2.91 5.02 15.44
CA HIS A 216 2.37 4.69 16.76
C HIS A 216 1.55 5.83 17.36
N VAL A 217 1.85 7.09 17.04
CA VAL A 217 1.17 8.25 17.62
C VAL A 217 0.92 9.33 16.58
N LEU A 218 -0.35 9.67 16.34
CA LEU A 218 -0.70 10.76 15.42
C LEU A 218 -0.54 12.11 16.13
N THR A 219 0.57 12.79 15.83
CA THR A 219 0.91 14.10 16.39
C THR A 219 0.78 15.19 15.32
N VAL A 220 0.02 16.25 15.64
CA VAL A 220 -0.11 17.42 14.75
C VAL A 220 1.21 18.18 14.74
N SER A 221 1.76 18.42 13.54
CA SER A 221 2.96 19.23 13.34
C SER A 221 2.62 20.70 13.15
N SER A 222 1.66 21.01 12.27
CA SER A 222 1.18 22.36 11.96
C SER A 222 -0.19 22.30 11.27
N SER A 223 -0.96 23.38 11.31
CA SER A 223 -2.24 23.52 10.59
C SER A 223 -2.49 24.98 10.21
N GLY A 224 -3.28 25.23 9.17
CA GLY A 224 -3.58 26.58 8.71
C GLY A 224 -4.77 26.69 7.77
N SER A 225 -5.04 27.92 7.34
CA SER A 225 -6.30 28.36 6.69
C SER A 225 -6.05 29.17 5.41
N TYR A 226 -4.81 29.26 4.97
CA TYR A 226 -4.42 30.04 3.78
C TYR A 226 -3.90 29.13 2.65
N GLY A 227 -4.50 27.93 2.54
CA GLY A 227 -4.24 26.94 1.49
C GLY A 227 -2.77 26.56 1.29
N VAL A 228 -2.44 26.22 0.04
CA VAL A 228 -1.11 25.70 -0.36
C VAL A 228 0.03 26.67 -0.06
N SER A 229 -0.18 27.97 -0.30
CA SER A 229 0.86 28.99 -0.14
C SER A 229 1.33 29.16 1.30
N GLU A 230 0.48 28.85 2.27
CA GLU A 230 0.86 28.77 3.67
C GLU A 230 1.45 27.40 4.01
N LEU A 231 0.80 26.30 3.59
CA LEU A 231 1.26 24.94 3.80
C LEU A 231 2.75 24.76 3.48
N VAL A 232 3.20 25.22 2.30
CA VAL A 232 4.61 25.07 1.87
C VAL A 232 5.63 25.72 2.79
N LYS A 233 5.23 26.73 3.59
CA LYS A 233 6.11 27.39 4.57
C LYS A 233 6.30 26.55 5.83
N HIS A 234 5.41 25.58 6.06
CA HIS A 234 5.43 24.67 7.21
C HIS A 234 6.00 23.29 6.86
N LEU A 235 6.73 23.17 5.75
CA LEU A 235 7.38 21.94 5.31
C LEU A 235 8.91 22.03 5.48
N PRO A 236 9.46 21.72 6.68
CA PRO A 236 10.90 21.80 6.97
C PRO A 236 11.71 20.74 6.24
N ASP A 237 12.97 21.06 5.93
CA ASP A 237 13.87 20.17 5.19
C ASP A 237 14.32 18.94 5.98
N GLU A 238 14.25 18.98 7.30
CA GLU A 238 14.80 17.96 8.19
C GLU A 238 13.78 16.87 8.55
N LYS A 239 12.52 17.00 8.07
CA LYS A 239 11.43 16.12 8.49
C LYS A 239 10.76 15.38 7.35
N TRP A 240 10.22 14.22 7.70
CA TRP A 240 9.21 13.53 6.92
C TRP A 240 7.83 13.80 7.54
N ILE A 241 6.92 14.38 6.75
CA ILE A 241 5.62 14.88 7.23
C ILE A 241 4.51 14.34 6.34
N PHE A 242 3.37 14.04 6.95
CA PHE A 242 2.13 13.69 6.26
C PHE A 242 1.08 14.76 6.50
N GLY A 243 0.14 14.95 5.60
CA GLY A 243 -0.87 15.99 5.75
C GLY A 243 -2.14 15.75 4.98
N LEU A 244 -3.16 16.51 5.33
CA LEU A 244 -4.38 16.68 4.55
C LEU A 244 -4.46 18.14 4.12
N LEU A 245 -4.80 18.35 2.86
CA LEU A 245 -5.03 19.63 2.22
C LEU A 245 -6.42 19.61 1.61
N ARG A 246 -7.30 20.47 2.09
CA ARG A 246 -8.61 20.73 1.51
C ARG A 246 -8.44 21.80 0.42
N LEU A 247 -8.84 21.45 -0.79
CA LEU A 247 -8.94 22.38 -1.91
C LEU A 247 -10.41 22.61 -2.20
N THR A 248 -10.80 23.87 -2.35
CA THR A 248 -12.17 24.25 -2.69
C THR A 248 -12.17 24.96 -4.03
N MET A 249 -12.95 24.47 -4.99
CA MET A 249 -13.06 25.06 -6.33
C MET A 249 -14.52 25.25 -6.72
N SER A 250 -14.82 26.33 -7.45
CA SER A 250 -16.15 26.56 -8.01
C SER A 250 -16.28 25.82 -9.34
N LEU A 251 -17.14 24.80 -9.37
CA LEU A 251 -17.48 24.05 -10.58
C LEU A 251 -18.91 24.38 -10.99
N ARG A 252 -19.07 25.09 -12.11
CA ARG A 252 -20.40 25.51 -12.64
C ARG A 252 -21.26 26.27 -11.61
N GLY A 253 -20.63 27.08 -10.77
CA GLY A 253 -21.31 27.87 -9.73
C GLY A 253 -21.55 27.14 -8.41
N VAL A 254 -21.14 25.88 -8.28
CA VAL A 254 -21.20 25.11 -7.03
C VAL A 254 -19.78 24.99 -6.46
N MET A 255 -19.59 25.32 -5.19
CA MET A 255 -18.32 25.11 -4.51
C MET A 255 -18.18 23.62 -4.15
N VAL A 256 -17.11 23.00 -4.61
CA VAL A 256 -16.77 21.61 -4.29
C VAL A 256 -15.47 21.61 -3.51
N ALA A 257 -15.46 20.97 -2.34
CA ALA A 257 -14.27 20.73 -1.55
C ALA A 257 -13.75 19.31 -1.81
N ARG A 258 -12.44 19.15 -1.97
CA ARG A 258 -11.74 17.88 -2.12
C ARG A 258 -10.59 17.80 -1.14
N LEU A 259 -10.39 16.63 -0.56
CA LEU A 259 -9.28 16.37 0.35
C LEU A 259 -8.13 15.71 -0.41
N VAL A 260 -6.94 16.27 -0.28
CA VAL A 260 -5.71 15.77 -0.87
C VAL A 260 -4.79 15.33 0.27
N PHE A 261 -4.38 14.08 0.24
CA PHE A 261 -3.32 13.57 1.09
C PHE A 261 -1.96 14.05 0.57
N VAL A 262 -1.16 14.60 1.47
CA VAL A 262 0.16 15.16 1.15
C VAL A 262 1.21 14.36 1.89
N GLN A 263 2.21 13.86 1.18
CA GLN A 263 3.45 13.37 1.77
C GLN A 263 4.58 14.33 1.42
N TRP A 264 5.27 14.85 2.43
CA TRP A 264 6.43 15.71 2.30
C TRP A 264 7.68 15.03 2.84
N ILE A 265 8.70 14.86 2.00
CA ILE A 265 10.04 14.41 2.41
C ILE A 265 11.00 15.58 2.27
N GLY A 266 11.49 16.08 3.40
CA GLY A 266 12.48 17.14 3.44
C GLY A 266 13.83 16.73 2.83
N SER A 267 14.55 17.71 2.30
CA SER A 267 15.81 17.47 1.57
C SER A 267 16.98 17.00 2.43
N ALA A 268 16.90 17.18 3.76
CA ALA A 268 17.91 16.82 4.73
C ALA A 268 17.55 15.55 5.54
N VAL A 269 16.48 14.84 5.17
CA VAL A 269 16.10 13.59 5.82
C VAL A 269 17.07 12.47 5.42
N SER A 270 17.82 11.94 6.39
CA SER A 270 18.87 10.93 6.19
C SER A 270 18.38 9.49 6.24
N LEU A 271 17.10 9.26 6.54
CA LEU A 271 16.52 7.94 6.70
C LEU A 271 15.54 7.63 5.56
N GLN A 272 15.53 6.38 5.12
CA GLN A 272 14.40 5.79 4.39
C GLN A 272 13.47 5.15 5.43
N PRO A 273 12.46 5.87 5.91
CA PRO A 273 11.51 5.29 6.82
C PRO A 273 10.63 4.26 6.07
N GLY A 274 10.45 3.10 6.69
CA GLY A 274 9.91 1.91 6.03
C GLY A 274 8.45 2.05 5.58
N ASP A 275 8.07 1.24 4.58
CA ASP A 275 6.73 1.21 3.94
C ASP A 275 5.56 1.15 4.94
N MET A 276 5.80 0.61 6.14
CA MET A 276 4.82 0.55 7.22
C MET A 276 4.33 1.94 7.67
N VAL A 277 5.23 2.92 7.80
CA VAL A 277 4.83 4.26 8.27
C VAL A 277 3.92 4.93 7.25
N PHE A 278 4.26 4.82 5.96
CA PHE A 278 3.41 5.33 4.88
C PHE A 278 2.01 4.70 4.93
N SER A 279 1.93 3.36 4.95
CA SER A 279 0.65 2.65 4.94
C SER A 279 -0.21 2.98 6.16
N THR A 280 0.40 3.08 7.34
CA THR A 280 -0.30 3.44 8.58
C THR A 280 -0.84 4.87 8.50
N MET A 281 -0.01 5.84 8.11
CA MET A 281 -0.41 7.24 8.02
C MET A 281 -1.50 7.46 6.96
N GLN A 282 -1.38 6.81 5.80
CA GLN A 282 -2.40 6.83 4.75
C GLN A 282 -3.75 6.28 5.26
N SER A 283 -3.73 5.17 5.99
CA SER A 283 -4.93 4.56 6.57
C SER A 283 -5.57 5.43 7.66
N ILE A 284 -4.79 6.11 8.50
CA ILE A 284 -5.30 7.01 9.55
C ILE A 284 -5.89 8.29 8.95
N LEU A 285 -5.23 8.86 7.95
CA LEU A 285 -5.65 10.13 7.34
C LEU A 285 -6.78 9.96 6.32
N ALA A 286 -7.08 8.74 5.89
CA ALA A 286 -8.25 8.44 5.08
C ALA A 286 -9.58 8.82 5.79
N PRO A 287 -10.61 9.25 5.05
CA PRO A 287 -10.68 9.33 3.59
C PRO A 287 -10.08 10.63 3.02
N PHE A 288 -9.63 10.54 1.76
CA PHE A 288 -9.22 11.65 0.91
C PHE A 288 -9.45 11.28 -0.57
N ASP A 289 -9.52 12.26 -1.47
CA ASP A 289 -9.84 12.08 -2.89
C ASP A 289 -8.59 11.85 -3.76
N HIS A 290 -7.44 12.37 -3.34
CA HIS A 290 -6.21 12.33 -4.12
C HIS A 290 -4.97 12.32 -3.24
N GLU A 291 -3.83 11.93 -3.82
CA GLU A 291 -2.54 11.84 -3.14
C GLU A 291 -1.48 12.59 -3.92
N ILE A 292 -0.70 13.42 -3.24
CA ILE A 292 0.48 14.07 -3.81
C ILE A 292 1.71 13.80 -2.96
N PHE A 293 2.84 13.73 -3.63
CA PHE A 293 4.13 13.53 -3.01
C PHE A 293 5.07 14.68 -3.36
N LEU A 294 5.68 15.25 -2.33
CA LEU A 294 6.56 16.40 -2.41
C LEU A 294 7.92 16.03 -1.80
N VAL A 295 9.01 16.27 -2.53
CA VAL A 295 10.36 15.89 -2.14
C VAL A 295 11.31 17.08 -2.33
N GLY A 296 11.76 17.63 -1.21
CA GLY A 296 12.69 18.75 -1.18
C GLY A 296 12.15 20.06 -1.80
N LYS A 297 12.93 21.13 -1.68
CA LYS A 297 12.47 22.50 -1.99
C LYS A 297 11.98 22.73 -3.41
N ARG A 298 12.40 21.91 -4.37
CA ARG A 298 12.01 22.08 -5.78
C ARG A 298 10.51 21.87 -5.98
N ASP A 299 9.88 21.07 -5.12
CA ASP A 299 8.44 20.81 -5.17
C ASP A 299 7.59 21.81 -4.39
N LEU A 300 8.20 22.73 -3.63
CA LEU A 300 7.48 23.69 -2.78
C LEU A 300 6.93 24.90 -3.55
N GLN A 301 6.73 24.75 -4.86
CA GLN A 301 6.12 25.78 -5.71
C GLN A 301 4.60 25.61 -5.69
N SER A 302 3.87 26.55 -5.07
CA SER A 302 2.41 26.48 -4.92
C SER A 302 1.68 26.23 -6.23
N ALA A 303 2.12 26.88 -7.32
CA ALA A 303 1.52 26.72 -8.64
C ALA A 303 1.65 25.26 -9.16
N SER A 304 2.82 24.64 -8.99
CA SER A 304 3.05 23.26 -9.41
C SER A 304 2.24 22.27 -8.59
N ILE A 305 2.08 22.52 -7.28
CA ILE A 305 1.25 21.69 -6.40
C ILE A 305 -0.23 21.78 -6.83
N LEU A 306 -0.74 22.99 -7.06
CA LEU A 306 -2.12 23.19 -7.51
C LEU A 306 -2.38 22.53 -8.87
N GLU A 307 -1.42 22.60 -9.80
CA GLU A 307 -1.55 21.92 -11.10
C GLU A 307 -1.61 20.40 -10.94
N ARG A 308 -0.81 19.80 -10.05
CA ARG A 308 -0.89 18.36 -9.74
C ARG A 308 -2.28 17.98 -9.20
N CYS A 309 -2.90 18.86 -8.42
CA CYS A 309 -4.24 18.65 -7.85
C CYS A 309 -5.40 19.02 -8.79
N ARG A 310 -5.13 19.56 -9.99
CA ARG A 310 -6.16 20.03 -10.91
C ARG A 310 -7.13 18.93 -11.35
N HIS A 311 -6.63 17.69 -11.49
CA HIS A 311 -7.43 16.54 -11.95
C HIS A 311 -8.38 15.96 -10.89
N VAL A 312 -8.39 16.51 -9.68
CA VAL A 312 -9.25 16.07 -8.57
C VAL A 312 -10.66 16.66 -8.67
N PHE A 313 -10.86 17.64 -9.55
CA PHE A 313 -12.13 18.35 -9.77
C PHE A 313 -12.76 18.08 -11.14
#